data_AF-A0AAV7D0N6-F1
#
_entry.id   AF-A0AAV7D0N6-F1
#
_cell.length_a   1.000
_cell.length_b   1.000
_cell.length_c   1.000
_cell.angle_alpha   90.00
_cell.angle_beta   90.00
_cell.angle_gamma   90.00
#
_symmetry.space_group_name_H-M   'P 1'
#
loop_
_entity.id
_entity.type
_entity.pdbx_description
1 polymer ?
#
loop_
_entity_poly.entity_id
_entity_poly.type
_entity_poly.pdbx_seq_one_letter_code
_entity_poly.pdbx_strand_id
1 'polypeptide(L)'
;MKLISVLLTPNTRNPLYLIVTSSKLPGYKISNLCCYSTFKHKRSIKECYTVLNVPEGCSAEEVRDSYKTLAKKYHPDSGASTASAARFMQIDEAYRDLLTNLAKESKKAQAMEDDEEKMSEYKIPQHRQYLNYEGVGFGTPSQRQRQYMQFRVDRATDQVLDFRKQKLEQQYAENSMVAKDVKHSKKVKITQAIERLVEDLIQESMAKGDFDNLSGKGKPLDKFSACPHIDPMTHNLNRILIDNGYQPEWIVLQKEIRETIDKLRQDLVASRKKLGDPMAYKQEKQWMEIREKFTVDISKLNKRINDFNLVVPLMSRQMVHFRVEKEIWRAEQAFLVLKEEMNAVNNTEADEKMDNVQVNPTEVFLNLIKYLKKFRKPNKQNKE
;
A
#
# COMPACT_ATOMS: atom_id res chain seq x y z
N MET A 1 1.59 42.89 -41.61
CA MET A 1 1.77 42.01 -40.43
C MET A 1 2.91 41.04 -40.74
N LYS A 2 4.08 41.20 -40.10
CA LYS A 2 5.22 40.29 -40.25
C LYS A 2 5.54 39.70 -38.87
N LEU A 3 5.74 38.39 -38.89
CA LEU A 3 5.79 37.47 -37.75
C LEU A 3 6.97 37.76 -36.82
N ILE A 4 6.68 38.02 -35.55
CA ILE A 4 7.65 37.91 -34.46
C ILE A 4 7.67 36.42 -34.08
N SER A 5 8.73 35.71 -34.47
CA SER A 5 8.91 34.31 -34.06
C SER A 5 9.44 34.25 -32.63
N VAL A 6 8.59 33.91 -31.67
CA VAL A 6 8.96 33.63 -30.28
C VAL A 6 9.33 32.16 -30.18
N LEU A 7 10.63 31.84 -30.07
CA LEU A 7 11.09 30.48 -29.78
C LEU A 7 11.25 30.32 -28.26
N LEU A 8 10.30 29.62 -27.62
CA LEU A 8 10.49 29.12 -26.26
C LEU A 8 11.24 27.78 -26.31
N THR A 9 12.42 27.70 -25.70
CA THR A 9 13.11 26.43 -25.49
C THR A 9 12.63 25.76 -24.20
N PRO A 10 12.40 24.42 -24.18
CA PRO A 10 12.04 23.71 -22.98
C PRO A 10 13.32 23.24 -22.29
N ASN A 11 13.93 24.07 -21.44
CA ASN A 11 14.83 23.51 -20.45
C ASN A 11 14.82 24.27 -19.14
N THR A 12 14.53 23.51 -18.09
CA THR A 12 14.35 23.89 -16.71
C THR A 12 15.63 24.48 -16.13
N ARG A 13 15.59 25.76 -15.71
CA ARG A 13 16.17 26.32 -14.46
C ARG A 13 16.41 27.83 -14.48
N ASN A 14 16.15 28.56 -15.58
CA ASN A 14 16.26 30.03 -15.62
C ASN A 14 15.14 30.65 -16.47
N PRO A 15 14.46 31.74 -16.03
CA PRO A 15 13.45 32.39 -16.85
C PRO A 15 14.06 33.38 -17.85
N LEU A 16 13.72 33.16 -19.13
CA LEU A 16 13.51 34.12 -20.21
C LEU A 16 14.61 35.15 -20.54
N TYR A 17 15.50 34.80 -21.47
CA TYR A 17 16.16 35.79 -22.33
C TYR A 17 15.25 36.10 -23.54
N LEU A 18 14.87 37.37 -23.71
CA LEU A 18 14.26 37.87 -24.94
C LEU A 18 15.39 38.42 -25.84
N ILE A 19 15.83 37.65 -26.84
CA ILE A 19 16.80 38.15 -27.82
C ILE A 19 16.00 38.74 -28.99
N VAL A 20 15.94 40.07 -29.08
CA VAL A 20 15.39 40.78 -30.24
C VAL A 20 16.54 41.08 -31.19
N THR A 21 16.67 40.31 -32.27
CA THR A 21 17.62 40.61 -33.35
C THR A 21 17.00 41.62 -34.30
N SER A 22 17.43 42.88 -34.21
CA SER A 22 17.03 43.92 -35.18
C SER A 22 17.95 43.88 -36.40
N SER A 23 17.41 43.52 -37.56
CA SER A 23 18.09 43.69 -38.84
C SER A 23 17.83 45.10 -39.39
N LYS A 24 18.89 45.92 -39.41
CA LYS A 24 19.13 47.13 -40.23
C LYS A 24 18.00 48.19 -40.29
N LEU A 25 18.20 49.29 -39.56
CA LEU A 25 17.79 50.64 -39.99
C LEU A 25 18.96 51.63 -39.75
N PRO A 26 19.35 52.46 -40.74
CA PRO A 26 20.42 53.44 -40.57
C PRO A 26 19.86 54.75 -39.98
N GLY A 27 20.50 55.30 -38.95
CA GLY A 27 20.32 56.73 -38.60
C GLY A 27 19.88 57.09 -37.17
N TYR A 28 19.70 56.15 -36.24
CA TYR A 28 19.39 56.49 -34.84
C TYR A 28 20.43 55.86 -33.89
N LYS A 29 21.08 56.70 -33.06
CA LYS A 29 21.91 56.26 -31.93
C LYS A 29 20.99 55.55 -30.94
N ILE A 30 21.08 54.22 -30.87
CA ILE A 30 20.43 53.42 -29.84
C ILE A 30 21.12 53.78 -28.53
N SER A 31 20.49 54.61 -27.69
CA SER A 31 20.89 54.78 -26.31
C SER A 31 20.80 53.41 -25.63
N ASN A 32 21.88 53.03 -24.94
CA ASN A 32 22.02 51.76 -24.24
C ASN A 32 20.79 51.50 -23.36
N LEU A 33 19.90 50.58 -23.78
CA LEU A 33 18.91 50.01 -22.87
C LEU A 33 19.67 49.07 -21.93
N CYS A 34 20.02 49.58 -20.75
CA CYS A 34 20.52 48.77 -19.65
C CYS A 34 19.39 47.85 -19.18
N CYS A 35 19.48 46.58 -19.53
CA CYS A 35 18.63 45.52 -18.99
C CYS A 35 19.03 45.27 -17.53
N TYR A 36 18.28 45.86 -16.60
CA TYR A 36 18.40 45.55 -15.17
C TYR A 36 17.92 44.11 -14.93
N SER A 37 18.87 43.18 -14.80
CA SER A 37 18.61 41.89 -14.18
C SER A 37 18.29 42.12 -12.70
N THR A 38 17.05 41.86 -12.28
CA THR A 38 16.66 41.88 -10.86
C THR A 38 16.97 40.55 -10.17
N PHE A 39 18.07 39.88 -10.56
CA PHE A 39 18.51 38.67 -9.88
C PHE A 39 19.26 39.06 -8.59
N LYS A 40 18.52 39.17 -7.48
CA LYS A 40 19.11 39.36 -6.15
C LYS A 40 19.79 38.05 -5.72
N HIS A 41 21.07 38.11 -5.40
CA HIS A 41 21.80 36.99 -4.81
C HIS A 41 21.20 36.66 -3.44
N LYS A 42 20.66 35.45 -3.27
CA LYS A 42 20.16 34.99 -1.96
C LYS A 42 21.36 34.82 -1.03
N ARG A 43 21.33 35.48 0.14
CA ARG A 43 22.37 35.29 1.16
C ARG A 43 22.33 33.87 1.71
N SER A 44 23.50 33.38 2.12
CA SER A 44 23.54 32.09 2.81
C SER A 44 22.91 32.23 4.20
N ILE A 45 22.24 31.18 4.70
CA ILE A 45 21.55 31.22 6.01
C ILE A 45 22.54 31.54 7.13
N LYS A 46 23.80 31.10 7.01
CA LYS A 46 24.89 31.39 7.94
C LYS A 46 25.23 32.88 8.00
N GLU A 47 25.25 33.55 6.84
CA GLU A 47 25.43 34.99 6.77
C GLU A 47 24.28 35.76 7.43
N CYS A 48 23.05 35.24 7.40
CA CYS A 48 21.93 35.90 8.06
C CYS A 48 22.07 35.88 9.59
N TYR A 49 22.60 34.79 10.17
CA TYR A 49 22.90 34.72 11.61
C TYR A 49 24.04 35.67 12.02
N THR A 50 25.09 35.77 11.20
CA THR A 50 26.21 36.69 11.47
C THR A 50 25.79 38.15 11.34
N VAL A 51 24.94 38.50 10.37
CA VAL A 51 24.42 39.87 10.19
C VAL A 51 23.55 40.32 11.37
N LEU A 52 22.77 39.41 11.96
CA LEU A 52 21.93 39.68 13.13
C LEU A 52 22.68 39.54 14.47
N ASN A 53 23.95 39.11 14.45
CA ASN A 53 24.75 38.81 15.64
C ASN A 53 24.08 37.79 16.58
N VAL A 54 23.53 36.72 16.02
CA VAL A 54 22.85 35.65 16.76
C VAL A 54 23.53 34.31 16.49
N PRO A 55 23.74 33.43 17.50
CA PRO A 55 24.31 32.11 17.27
C PRO A 55 23.44 31.19 16.39
N GLU A 56 24.06 30.21 15.73
CA GLU A 56 23.36 29.18 14.95
C GLU A 56 22.50 28.31 15.90
N GLY A 57 21.16 28.33 15.75
CA GLY A 57 20.23 27.54 16.57
C GLY A 57 19.42 28.32 17.63
N CYS A 58 19.39 29.65 17.54
CA CYS A 58 18.62 30.47 18.49
C CYS A 58 17.10 30.37 18.32
N SER A 59 16.40 30.69 19.40
CA SER A 59 14.95 30.78 19.41
C SER A 59 14.45 31.97 18.56
N ALA A 60 13.21 31.88 18.09
CA ALA A 60 12.58 32.94 17.30
C ALA A 60 12.45 34.26 18.09
N GLU A 61 12.40 34.20 19.42
CA GLU A 61 12.30 35.35 20.31
C GLU A 61 13.64 36.12 20.36
N GLU A 62 14.76 35.41 20.49
CA GLU A 62 16.11 36.00 20.49
C GLU A 62 16.44 36.69 19.15
N VAL A 63 16.01 36.10 18.03
CA VAL A 63 16.15 36.71 16.69
C VAL A 63 15.32 37.99 16.58
N ARG A 64 14.16 38.05 17.23
CA ARG A 64 13.29 39.23 17.22
C ARG A 64 13.85 40.36 18.07
N ASP A 65 14.47 40.04 19.19
CA ASP A 65 15.06 41.02 20.09
C ASP A 65 16.37 41.58 19.56
N SER A 66 17.22 40.75 18.93
CA SER A 66 18.41 41.23 18.21
C SER A 66 18.02 42.18 17.07
N TYR A 67 16.99 41.84 16.28
CA TYR A 67 16.47 42.73 15.24
C TYR A 67 16.00 44.07 15.81
N LYS A 68 15.22 44.08 16.90
CA LYS A 68 14.76 45.33 17.54
C LYS A 68 15.93 46.20 18.00
N THR A 69 16.98 45.61 18.59
CA THR A 69 18.15 46.36 19.05
C THR A 69 18.97 46.92 17.90
N LEU A 70 19.11 46.18 16.80
CA LEU A 70 19.81 46.61 15.59
C LEU A 70 19.01 47.66 14.80
N ALA A 71 17.70 47.49 14.68
CA ALA A 71 16.82 48.46 14.04
C ALA A 71 16.93 49.83 14.71
N LYS A 72 16.86 49.89 16.04
CA LYS A 72 17.03 51.14 16.79
C LYS A 72 18.39 51.82 16.55
N LYS A 73 19.45 51.05 16.34
CA LYS A 73 20.83 51.56 16.12
C LYS A 73 21.08 52.06 14.69
N TYR A 74 20.47 51.41 13.70
CA TYR A 74 20.77 51.63 12.28
C TYR A 74 19.63 52.30 11.49
N HIS A 75 18.49 52.60 12.12
CA HIS A 75 17.37 53.27 11.47
C HIS A 75 17.80 54.64 10.90
N PRO A 76 17.46 54.98 9.64
CA PRO A 76 17.90 56.23 9.00
C PRO A 76 17.37 57.50 9.70
N ASP A 77 16.27 57.38 10.45
CA ASP A 77 15.63 58.48 11.19
C ASP A 77 16.09 58.62 12.65
N SER A 78 17.03 57.78 13.12
CA SER A 78 17.45 57.79 14.53
C SER A 78 18.42 58.91 14.90
N GLY A 79 18.90 59.69 13.92
CA GLY A 79 19.85 60.79 14.12
C GLY A 79 21.23 60.37 14.65
N ALA A 80 21.49 59.07 14.82
CA ALA A 80 22.76 58.55 15.34
C ALA A 80 23.85 58.56 14.27
N SER A 81 25.11 58.72 14.67
CA SER A 81 26.27 58.67 13.75
C SER A 81 26.45 57.31 13.05
N THR A 82 25.81 56.26 13.57
CA THR A 82 25.77 54.90 13.00
C THR A 82 24.57 54.65 12.09
N ALA A 83 23.66 55.61 11.92
CA ALA A 83 22.46 55.46 11.10
C ALA A 83 22.84 55.24 9.63
N SER A 84 22.42 54.12 9.05
CA SER A 84 22.76 53.76 7.67
C SER A 84 21.63 52.96 7.03
N ALA A 85 20.99 53.53 6.01
CA ALA A 85 19.90 52.89 5.28
C ALA A 85 20.32 51.55 4.66
N ALA A 86 21.56 51.45 4.16
CA ALA A 86 22.08 50.22 3.56
C ALA A 86 22.24 49.10 4.60
N ARG A 87 22.77 49.40 5.80
CA ARG A 87 22.87 48.44 6.91
C ARG A 87 21.50 47.99 7.39
N PHE A 88 20.55 48.91 7.50
CA PHE A 88 19.18 48.59 7.91
C PHE A 88 18.49 47.65 6.92
N MET A 89 18.62 47.88 5.61
CA MET A 89 18.09 46.97 4.59
C MET A 89 18.72 45.57 4.68
N GLN A 90 20.02 45.48 4.94
CA GLN A 90 20.70 44.19 5.12
C GLN A 90 20.15 43.42 6.33
N ILE A 91 19.91 44.11 7.43
CA ILE A 91 19.37 43.55 8.68
C ILE A 91 17.91 43.08 8.47
N ASP A 92 17.09 43.87 7.77
CA ASP A 92 15.70 43.53 7.46
C ASP A 92 15.58 42.30 6.53
N GLU A 93 16.43 42.23 5.50
CA GLU A 93 16.48 41.08 4.59
C GLU A 93 16.92 39.81 5.32
N ALA A 94 17.97 39.89 6.15
CA ALA A 94 18.44 38.77 6.95
C ALA A 94 17.37 38.25 7.92
N TYR A 95 16.63 39.16 8.57
CA TYR A 95 15.54 38.81 9.49
C TYR A 95 14.40 38.07 8.80
N ARG A 96 13.96 38.56 7.63
CA ARG A 96 12.90 37.91 6.83
C ARG A 96 13.32 36.51 6.40
N ASP A 97 14.54 36.36 5.89
CA ASP A 97 15.04 35.08 5.40
C ASP A 97 15.14 34.04 6.53
N LEU A 98 15.64 34.41 7.72
CA LEU A 98 15.70 33.49 8.86
C LEU A 98 14.31 33.04 9.34
N LEU A 99 13.34 33.96 9.42
CA LEU A 99 11.97 33.59 9.80
C LEU A 99 11.35 32.59 8.84
N THR A 100 11.59 32.74 7.53
CA THR A 100 11.09 31.76 6.55
C THR A 100 11.77 30.40 6.67
N ASN A 101 13.02 30.34 7.14
CA ASN A 101 13.72 29.08 7.35
C ASN A 101 13.24 28.37 8.61
N LEU A 102 13.12 29.09 9.73
CA LEU A 102 12.59 28.54 10.99
C LEU A 102 11.17 27.97 10.82
N ALA A 103 10.33 28.66 10.03
CA ALA A 103 8.98 28.17 9.68
C ALA A 103 8.98 26.93 8.76
N LYS A 104 10.04 26.70 7.99
CA LYS A 104 10.21 25.47 7.18
C LYS A 104 10.75 24.33 8.00
N GLU A 105 11.66 24.61 8.93
CA GLU A 105 12.23 23.62 9.85
C GLU A 105 11.16 23.07 10.79
N SER A 106 10.29 23.92 11.35
CA SER A 106 9.16 23.47 12.18
C SER A 106 8.18 22.57 11.43
N LYS A 107 7.82 22.92 10.19
CA LYS A 107 6.94 22.10 9.34
C LYS A 107 7.57 20.75 8.96
N LYS A 108 8.89 20.71 8.74
CA LYS A 108 9.60 19.46 8.45
C LYS A 108 9.66 18.55 9.68
N ALA A 109 9.89 19.10 10.86
CA ALA A 109 9.89 18.33 12.11
C ALA A 109 8.52 17.70 12.36
N GLN A 110 7.43 18.47 12.27
CA GLN A 110 6.07 17.95 12.41
C GLN A 110 5.72 16.88 11.38
N ALA A 111 6.12 17.06 10.11
CA ALA A 111 5.86 16.05 9.08
C ALA A 111 6.62 14.74 9.29
N MET A 112 7.83 14.79 9.87
CA MET A 112 8.59 13.57 10.21
C MET A 112 8.02 12.86 11.43
N GLU A 113 7.57 13.62 12.44
CA GLU A 113 6.92 13.07 13.64
C GLU A 113 5.57 12.41 13.28
N ASP A 114 4.76 13.06 12.44
CA ASP A 114 3.51 12.51 11.91
C ASP A 114 3.73 11.25 11.05
N ASP A 115 4.83 11.19 10.28
CA ASP A 115 5.18 10.02 9.45
C ASP A 115 5.71 8.86 10.32
N GLU A 116 6.45 9.12 11.39
CA GLU A 116 6.93 8.10 12.34
C GLU A 116 5.80 7.54 13.22
N GLU A 117 4.88 8.38 13.70
CA GLU A 117 3.69 7.94 14.42
C GLU A 117 2.77 7.09 13.52
N LYS A 118 2.51 7.53 12.28
CA LYS A 118 1.70 6.74 11.32
C LYS A 118 2.36 5.41 10.91
N MET A 119 3.69 5.37 10.82
CA MET A 119 4.44 4.16 10.46
C MET A 119 4.49 3.12 11.61
N SER A 120 4.50 3.59 12.86
CA SER A 120 4.49 2.72 14.04
C SER A 120 3.09 2.22 14.41
N GLU A 121 2.04 3.01 14.14
CA GLU A 121 0.65 2.63 14.40
C GLU A 121 0.08 1.62 13.37
N TYR A 122 0.57 1.65 12.13
CA TYR A 122 0.07 0.79 11.05
C TYR A 122 1.09 -0.26 10.62
N LYS A 123 1.13 -1.44 11.29
CA LYS A 123 1.56 -2.76 10.74
C LYS A 123 2.01 -3.80 11.78
N ILE A 124 1.56 -3.73 13.03
CA ILE A 124 1.62 -4.92 13.89
C ILE A 124 0.23 -5.52 13.84
N PRO A 125 -0.03 -6.57 13.03
CA PRO A 125 -1.28 -7.29 13.13
C PRO A 125 -1.44 -7.67 14.60
N GLN A 126 -2.49 -7.15 15.25
CA GLN A 126 -2.94 -7.63 16.57
C GLN A 126 -3.07 -9.17 16.53
N HIS A 127 -3.31 -9.67 15.32
CA HIS A 127 -3.05 -11.01 14.86
C HIS A 127 -1.51 -11.37 14.70
N ARG A 128 -0.63 -11.26 15.74
CA ARG A 128 0.58 -12.16 15.91
C ARG A 128 0.60 -13.14 17.10
N GLN A 129 -0.35 -13.06 18.03
CA GLN A 129 -0.52 -14.03 19.12
C GLN A 129 -0.58 -15.53 18.72
N TYR A 130 -1.23 -15.97 17.63
CA TYR A 130 -1.26 -17.42 17.25
C TYR A 130 0.02 -17.97 16.63
N LEU A 131 1.07 -17.16 16.42
CA LEU A 131 2.38 -17.70 16.02
C LEU A 131 3.33 -17.91 17.21
N ASN A 132 3.03 -17.32 18.37
CA ASN A 132 3.72 -17.64 19.59
C ASN A 132 3.14 -18.96 20.12
N TYR A 133 3.79 -20.07 19.79
CA TYR A 133 3.46 -21.39 20.33
C TYR A 133 3.79 -21.55 21.82
N GLU A 134 4.00 -20.45 22.55
CA GLU A 134 4.34 -20.45 23.99
C GLU A 134 5.53 -21.36 24.35
N GLY A 135 6.45 -21.56 23.40
CA GLY A 135 7.59 -22.49 23.55
C GLY A 135 7.23 -23.97 23.41
N VAL A 136 6.00 -24.32 23.05
CA VAL A 136 5.50 -25.69 22.92
C VAL A 136 5.81 -26.26 21.54
N GLY A 137 6.40 -27.46 21.53
CA GLY A 137 6.64 -28.28 20.34
C GLY A 137 8.03 -28.13 19.72
N PHE A 138 8.41 -29.12 18.90
CA PHE A 138 9.71 -29.21 18.24
C PHE A 138 9.56 -29.57 16.75
N GLY A 139 10.60 -29.28 15.96
CA GLY A 139 10.62 -29.58 14.53
C GLY A 139 10.14 -28.44 13.63
N THR A 140 9.64 -28.80 12.45
CA THR A 140 9.25 -27.82 11.41
C THR A 140 8.07 -26.95 11.85
N PRO A 141 7.91 -25.71 11.32
CA PRO A 141 6.80 -24.83 11.70
C PRO A 141 5.40 -25.47 11.58
N SER A 142 5.18 -26.33 10.58
CA SER A 142 3.91 -27.05 10.42
C SER A 142 3.70 -28.15 11.47
N GLN A 143 4.76 -28.86 11.86
CA GLN A 143 4.68 -29.85 12.95
C GLN A 143 4.40 -29.15 14.29
N ARG A 144 5.11 -28.04 14.56
CA ARG A 144 4.89 -27.21 15.76
C ARG A 144 3.46 -26.66 15.83
N GLN A 145 2.93 -26.21 14.69
CA GLN A 145 1.54 -25.77 14.60
C GLN A 145 0.56 -26.86 15.04
N ARG A 146 0.70 -28.09 14.53
CA ARG A 146 -0.18 -29.21 14.90
C ARG A 146 -0.08 -29.55 16.39
N GLN A 147 1.13 -29.58 16.93
CA GLN A 147 1.38 -29.82 18.34
C GLN A 147 0.75 -28.73 19.22
N TYR A 148 0.90 -27.45 18.83
CA TYR A 148 0.27 -26.35 19.55
C TYR A 148 -1.26 -26.37 19.45
N MET A 149 -1.83 -26.77 18.30
CA MET A 149 -3.28 -26.95 18.20
C MET A 149 -3.79 -28.03 19.16
N GLN A 150 -3.07 -29.15 19.28
CA GLN A 150 -3.41 -30.17 20.28
C GLN A 150 -3.31 -29.62 21.71
N PHE A 151 -2.20 -28.97 22.03
CA PHE A 151 -1.99 -28.34 23.34
C PHE A 151 -3.06 -27.32 23.70
N ARG A 152 -3.54 -26.53 22.73
CA ARG A 152 -4.66 -25.59 22.92
C ARG A 152 -5.97 -26.31 23.25
N VAL A 153 -6.23 -27.44 22.60
CA VAL A 153 -7.40 -28.27 22.91
C VAL A 153 -7.30 -28.80 24.34
N ASP A 154 -6.15 -29.38 24.71
CA ASP A 154 -5.93 -29.94 26.04
C ASP A 154 -6.11 -28.86 27.13
N ARG A 155 -5.48 -27.70 26.96
CA ARG A 155 -5.66 -26.56 27.89
C ARG A 155 -7.12 -26.09 27.98
N ALA A 156 -7.85 -26.05 26.87
CA ALA A 156 -9.26 -25.68 26.90
C ALA A 156 -10.09 -26.71 27.67
N THR A 157 -9.75 -28.00 27.57
CA THR A 157 -10.39 -29.05 28.37
C THR A 157 -10.10 -28.87 29.86
N ASP A 158 -8.86 -28.57 30.24
CA ASP A 158 -8.48 -28.29 31.63
C ASP A 158 -9.22 -27.07 32.19
N GLN A 159 -9.32 -25.98 31.42
CA GLN A 159 -10.06 -24.78 31.83
C GLN A 159 -11.56 -25.05 32.06
N VAL A 160 -12.18 -25.90 31.24
CA VAL A 160 -13.59 -26.30 31.44
C VAL A 160 -13.73 -27.14 32.71
N LEU A 161 -12.77 -28.02 33.00
CA LEU A 161 -12.74 -28.80 34.24
C LEU A 161 -12.56 -27.90 35.46
N ASP A 162 -11.62 -26.97 35.41
CA ASP A 162 -11.38 -25.98 36.46
C ASP A 162 -12.61 -25.11 36.70
N PHE A 163 -13.28 -24.66 35.64
CA PHE A 163 -14.52 -23.89 35.78
C PHE A 163 -15.63 -24.71 36.45
N ARG A 164 -15.79 -25.99 36.07
CA ARG A 164 -16.75 -26.89 36.74
C ARG A 164 -16.41 -27.08 38.22
N LYS A 165 -15.12 -27.26 38.53
CA LYS A 165 -14.61 -27.37 39.90
C LYS A 165 -14.89 -26.10 40.71
N GLN A 166 -14.55 -24.94 40.17
CA GLN A 166 -14.83 -23.64 40.81
C GLN A 166 -16.33 -23.40 41.00
N LYS A 167 -17.17 -23.82 40.05
CA LYS A 167 -18.63 -23.71 40.19
C LYS A 167 -19.14 -24.55 41.35
N LEU A 168 -18.64 -25.77 41.50
CA LEU A 168 -18.95 -26.61 42.67
C LEU A 168 -18.44 -25.95 43.96
N GLU A 169 -17.18 -25.51 43.97
CA GLU A 169 -16.58 -24.80 45.13
C GLU A 169 -17.36 -23.54 45.49
N GLN A 170 -17.88 -22.79 44.52
CA GLN A 170 -18.75 -21.62 44.74
C GLN A 170 -20.10 -22.00 45.34
N GLN A 171 -20.73 -23.08 44.88
CA GLN A 171 -21.93 -23.61 45.53
C GLN A 171 -21.66 -24.02 46.99
N TYR A 172 -20.45 -24.49 47.31
CA TYR A 172 -20.03 -24.72 48.70
C TYR A 172 -19.63 -23.42 49.44
N ALA A 173 -19.20 -22.37 48.73
CA ALA A 173 -18.69 -21.12 49.28
C ALA A 173 -19.72 -19.97 49.31
N GLU A 174 -20.95 -20.15 48.82
CA GLU A 174 -22.07 -19.18 48.91
C GLU A 174 -22.37 -18.71 50.35
N ASN A 175 -21.81 -19.38 51.36
CA ASN A 175 -21.84 -18.95 52.77
C ASN A 175 -20.81 -17.84 53.12
N SER A 176 -19.94 -17.37 52.22
CA SER A 176 -18.91 -16.38 52.57
C SER A 176 -18.48 -15.44 51.43
N MET A 177 -19.03 -14.22 51.51
CA MET A 177 -18.41 -12.90 51.22
C MET A 177 -18.56 -12.17 49.87
N VAL A 178 -18.50 -10.83 50.04
CA VAL A 178 -19.10 -9.68 49.34
C VAL A 178 -18.08 -8.84 48.54
N ALA A 179 -16.87 -9.35 48.24
CA ALA A 179 -15.79 -8.51 47.69
C ALA A 179 -15.69 -8.42 46.14
N LYS A 180 -16.53 -9.14 45.37
CA LYS A 180 -16.44 -9.17 43.89
C LYS A 180 -17.25 -8.07 43.18
N ASP A 181 -18.14 -7.37 43.89
CA ASP A 181 -19.19 -6.51 43.29
C ASP A 181 -18.71 -5.15 42.77
N VAL A 182 -17.59 -4.63 43.29
CA VAL A 182 -17.15 -3.26 42.97
C VAL A 182 -16.48 -3.15 41.58
N LYS A 183 -15.76 -4.18 41.13
CA LYS A 183 -15.18 -4.21 39.76
C LYS A 183 -16.25 -4.58 38.72
N HIS A 184 -17.23 -5.39 39.11
CA HIS A 184 -18.35 -5.77 38.24
C HIS A 184 -19.27 -4.56 37.99
N SER A 185 -19.63 -3.80 39.03
CA SER A 185 -20.48 -2.61 38.91
C SER A 185 -19.91 -1.51 38.01
N LYS A 186 -18.58 -1.30 37.99
CA LYS A 186 -17.95 -0.32 37.06
C LYS A 186 -18.04 -0.76 35.59
N LYS A 187 -17.91 -2.07 35.30
CA LYS A 187 -18.12 -2.62 33.95
C LYS A 187 -19.59 -2.56 33.53
N VAL A 188 -20.50 -2.79 34.47
CA VAL A 188 -21.96 -2.68 34.26
C VAL A 188 -22.37 -1.24 33.90
N LYS A 189 -21.76 -0.21 34.50
CA LYS A 189 -22.06 1.19 34.15
C LYS A 189 -21.60 1.59 32.73
N ILE A 190 -20.44 1.10 32.27
CA ILE A 190 -19.91 1.40 30.93
C ILE A 190 -20.72 0.70 29.83
N THR A 191 -21.15 -0.54 30.09
CA THR A 191 -22.00 -1.31 29.17
C THR A 191 -23.38 -0.65 29.02
N GLN A 192 -23.99 -0.19 30.11
CA GLN A 192 -25.28 0.51 30.08
C GLN A 192 -25.29 1.79 29.23
N ALA A 193 -24.19 2.54 29.16
CA ALA A 193 -24.11 3.76 28.35
C ALA A 193 -24.10 3.46 26.84
N ILE A 194 -23.35 2.43 26.43
CA ILE A 194 -23.32 1.96 25.04
C ILE A 194 -24.67 1.34 24.68
N GLU A 195 -25.25 0.54 25.58
CA GLU A 195 -26.58 -0.07 25.40
C GLU A 195 -27.66 1.00 25.17
N ARG A 196 -27.62 2.12 25.91
CA ARG A 196 -28.57 3.22 25.72
C ARG A 196 -28.47 3.88 24.35
N LEU A 197 -27.25 4.13 23.88
CA LEU A 197 -27.03 4.71 22.54
C LEU A 197 -27.54 3.75 21.46
N VAL A 198 -27.22 2.46 21.59
CA VAL A 198 -27.68 1.42 20.66
C VAL A 198 -29.20 1.33 20.66
N GLU A 199 -29.84 1.38 21.82
CA GLU A 199 -31.30 1.37 21.96
C GLU A 199 -31.97 2.58 21.28
N ASP A 200 -31.43 3.78 21.47
CA ASP A 200 -31.93 5.00 20.81
C ASP A 200 -31.83 4.86 19.27
N LEU A 201 -30.73 4.28 18.77
CA LEU A 201 -30.52 4.04 17.33
C LEU A 201 -31.49 2.98 16.76
N ILE A 202 -31.77 1.94 17.55
CA ILE A 202 -32.74 0.90 17.19
C ILE A 202 -34.15 1.50 17.13
N GLN A 203 -34.54 2.31 18.12
CA GLN A 203 -35.85 2.96 18.17
C GLN A 203 -36.04 3.94 17.01
N GLU A 204 -35.00 4.72 16.66
CA GLU A 204 -35.02 5.59 15.49
C GLU A 204 -35.24 4.78 14.20
N SER A 205 -34.55 3.64 14.07
CA SER A 205 -34.67 2.76 12.90
C SER A 205 -36.03 2.03 12.84
N MET A 206 -36.60 1.68 13.99
CA MET A 206 -37.96 1.15 14.10
C MET A 206 -39.02 2.18 13.71
N ALA A 207 -38.87 3.44 14.15
CA ALA A 207 -39.77 4.53 13.80
C ALA A 207 -39.73 4.86 12.29
N LYS A 208 -38.57 4.68 11.65
CA LYS A 208 -38.40 4.80 10.20
C LYS A 208 -39.04 3.65 9.41
N GLY A 209 -39.37 2.53 10.06
CA GLY A 209 -39.93 1.35 9.40
C GLY A 209 -38.87 0.50 8.67
N ASP A 210 -37.58 0.69 8.96
CA ASP A 210 -36.48 -0.04 8.31
C ASP A 210 -36.58 -1.57 8.53
N PHE A 211 -37.30 -1.99 9.57
CA PHE A 211 -37.49 -3.40 9.92
C PHE A 211 -38.74 -4.06 9.30
N ASP A 212 -39.56 -3.33 8.55
CA ASP A 212 -40.83 -3.86 8.08
C ASP A 212 -40.74 -4.75 6.84
N ASN A 213 -39.71 -4.58 6.01
CA ASN A 213 -39.49 -5.32 4.76
C ASN A 213 -38.29 -6.29 4.81
N LEU A 214 -37.95 -6.82 5.97
CA LEU A 214 -36.84 -7.78 6.11
C LEU A 214 -37.22 -9.17 5.60
N SER A 215 -36.31 -9.80 4.86
CA SER A 215 -36.47 -11.18 4.42
C SER A 215 -36.48 -12.12 5.65
N GLY A 216 -37.56 -12.89 5.81
CA GLY A 216 -37.71 -13.80 6.94
C GLY A 216 -38.34 -13.23 8.21
N LYS A 217 -38.91 -12.00 8.17
CA LYS A 217 -39.73 -11.45 9.27
C LYS A 217 -40.81 -12.47 9.71
N GLY A 218 -40.86 -12.78 11.02
CA GLY A 218 -41.80 -13.72 11.62
C GLY A 218 -41.44 -15.21 11.50
N LYS A 219 -40.35 -15.56 10.80
CA LYS A 219 -39.82 -16.94 10.80
C LYS A 219 -38.79 -17.10 11.93
N PRO A 220 -38.68 -18.30 12.55
CA PRO A 220 -37.62 -18.56 13.52
C PRO A 220 -36.25 -18.33 12.86
N LEU A 221 -35.36 -17.62 13.56
CA LEU A 221 -33.98 -17.41 13.11
C LEU A 221 -33.31 -18.76 12.92
N ASP A 222 -32.69 -18.97 11.77
CA ASP A 222 -31.88 -20.16 11.52
C ASP A 222 -30.67 -20.10 12.45
N LYS A 223 -30.73 -20.86 13.55
CA LYS A 223 -29.73 -20.76 14.62
C LYS A 223 -28.40 -21.27 14.10
N PHE A 224 -27.40 -20.38 14.07
CA PHE A 224 -25.97 -20.68 14.15
C PHE A 224 -25.54 -21.93 13.37
N SER A 225 -25.83 -21.96 12.08
CA SER A 225 -25.21 -22.93 11.19
C SER A 225 -23.71 -22.63 11.12
N ALA A 226 -22.90 -23.52 11.69
CA ALA A 226 -21.85 -24.27 10.98
C ALA A 226 -20.69 -24.71 11.89
N CYS A 227 -20.46 -24.08 13.05
CA CYS A 227 -19.28 -24.37 13.88
C CYS A 227 -19.57 -24.21 15.38
N PRO A 228 -19.68 -25.30 16.16
CA PRO A 228 -19.79 -25.27 17.62
C PRO A 228 -18.62 -24.57 18.35
N HIS A 229 -17.53 -24.31 17.63
CA HIS A 229 -16.29 -23.74 18.16
C HIS A 229 -16.19 -22.22 17.99
N ILE A 230 -17.15 -21.59 17.31
CA ILE A 230 -17.16 -20.13 17.11
C ILE A 230 -18.21 -19.56 18.05
N ASP A 231 -17.84 -18.54 18.82
CA ASP A 231 -18.79 -17.89 19.71
C ASP A 231 -19.91 -17.19 18.90
N PRO A 232 -21.13 -17.07 19.46
CA PRO A 232 -22.26 -16.46 18.75
C PRO A 232 -22.04 -15.01 18.30
N MET A 233 -21.22 -14.24 19.03
CA MET A 233 -20.95 -12.83 18.72
C MET A 233 -20.03 -12.70 17.51
N THR A 234 -18.95 -13.48 17.47
CA THR A 234 -18.01 -13.56 16.36
C THR A 234 -18.69 -14.10 15.10
N HIS A 235 -19.58 -15.08 15.24
CA HIS A 235 -20.38 -15.57 14.11
C HIS A 235 -21.27 -14.47 13.52
N ASN A 236 -22.00 -13.75 14.37
CA ASN A 236 -22.85 -12.64 13.93
C ASN A 236 -22.02 -11.52 13.27
N LEU A 237 -20.87 -11.16 13.83
CA LEU A 237 -19.98 -10.17 13.24
C LEU A 237 -19.49 -10.61 11.86
N ASN A 238 -19.00 -11.85 11.75
CA ASN A 238 -18.55 -12.39 10.46
C ASN A 238 -19.70 -12.42 9.44
N ARG A 239 -20.91 -12.76 9.86
CA ARG A 239 -22.10 -12.70 9.01
C ARG A 239 -22.35 -11.28 8.50
N ILE A 240 -22.36 -10.28 9.40
CA ILE A 240 -22.55 -8.87 9.02
C ILE A 240 -21.47 -8.41 8.03
N LEU A 241 -20.21 -8.82 8.24
CA LEU A 241 -19.12 -8.50 7.31
C LEU A 241 -19.36 -9.13 5.94
N ILE A 242 -19.77 -10.41 5.90
CA ILE A 242 -20.07 -11.13 4.65
C ILE A 242 -21.25 -10.49 3.92
N ASP A 243 -22.33 -10.16 4.63
CA ASP A 243 -23.54 -9.54 4.08
C ASP A 243 -23.24 -8.17 3.47
N ASN A 244 -22.31 -7.41 4.07
CA ASN A 244 -21.80 -6.15 3.54
C ASN A 244 -20.74 -6.32 2.43
N GLY A 245 -20.43 -7.56 2.03
CA GLY A 245 -19.43 -7.84 1.01
C GLY A 245 -17.99 -7.51 1.41
N TYR A 246 -17.70 -7.44 2.72
CA TYR A 246 -16.36 -7.13 3.22
C TYR A 246 -15.36 -8.23 2.84
N GLN A 247 -14.24 -7.82 2.24
CA GLN A 247 -13.18 -8.73 1.83
C GLN A 247 -11.91 -8.43 2.64
N PRO A 248 -11.35 -9.44 3.35
CA PRO A 248 -10.06 -9.31 3.99
C PRO A 248 -8.96 -8.89 3.01
N GLU A 249 -8.07 -8.01 3.45
CA GLU A 249 -6.97 -7.45 2.65
C GLU A 249 -6.12 -8.52 1.95
N TRP A 250 -5.76 -9.59 2.66
CA TRP A 250 -4.96 -10.67 2.07
C TRP A 250 -5.68 -11.39 0.92
N ILE A 251 -7.02 -11.45 0.90
CA ILE A 251 -7.77 -12.04 -0.23
C ILE A 251 -7.65 -11.15 -1.45
N VAL A 252 -7.77 -9.83 -1.26
CA VAL A 252 -7.59 -8.84 -2.33
C VAL A 252 -6.17 -8.92 -2.87
N LEU A 253 -5.16 -8.90 -2.00
CA LEU A 253 -3.75 -9.06 -2.39
C LEU A 253 -3.51 -10.37 -3.14
N GLN A 254 -4.10 -11.48 -2.70
CA GLN A 254 -3.97 -12.77 -3.39
C GLN A 254 -4.51 -12.70 -4.82
N LYS A 255 -5.68 -12.07 -5.00
CA LYS A 255 -6.31 -11.88 -6.32
C LYS A 255 -5.42 -11.02 -7.21
N GLU A 256 -4.91 -9.91 -6.70
CA GLU A 256 -4.00 -9.02 -7.44
C GLU A 256 -2.71 -9.72 -7.86
N ILE A 257 -2.10 -10.53 -6.99
CA ILE A 257 -0.89 -11.30 -7.32
C ILE A 257 -1.17 -12.29 -8.46
N ARG A 258 -2.35 -12.93 -8.47
CA ARG A 258 -2.75 -13.86 -9.54
C ARG A 258 -3.00 -13.13 -10.86
N GLU A 259 -3.74 -12.04 -10.83
CA GLU A 259 -4.02 -11.26 -12.03
C GLU A 259 -2.75 -10.63 -12.62
N THR A 260 -1.83 -10.17 -11.77
CA THR A 260 -0.57 -9.59 -12.23
C THR A 260 0.34 -10.63 -12.88
N ILE A 261 0.49 -11.83 -12.30
CA ILE A 261 1.30 -12.88 -12.96
C ILE A 261 0.68 -13.33 -14.28
N ASP A 262 -0.65 -13.41 -14.36
CA ASP A 262 -1.33 -13.83 -15.59
C ASP A 262 -1.19 -12.77 -16.70
N LYS A 263 -1.30 -11.48 -16.36
CA LYS A 263 -1.00 -10.38 -17.29
C LYS A 263 0.45 -10.43 -17.77
N LEU A 264 1.42 -10.56 -16.85
CA LEU A 264 2.83 -10.65 -17.20
C LEU A 264 3.15 -11.84 -18.13
N ARG A 265 2.48 -12.98 -17.92
CA ARG A 265 2.60 -14.15 -18.82
C ARG A 265 2.02 -13.88 -20.20
N GLN A 266 0.82 -13.29 -20.26
CA GLN A 266 0.17 -12.94 -21.53
C GLN A 266 1.03 -11.94 -22.32
N ASP A 267 1.56 -10.92 -21.66
CA ASP A 267 2.44 -9.92 -22.27
C ASP A 267 3.74 -10.54 -22.81
N LEU A 268 4.31 -11.51 -22.09
CA LEU A 268 5.53 -12.20 -22.53
C LEU A 268 5.28 -13.10 -23.74
N VAL A 269 4.16 -13.84 -23.76
CA VAL A 269 3.73 -14.64 -24.93
C VAL A 269 3.39 -13.73 -26.12
N ALA A 270 2.67 -12.63 -25.91
CA ALA A 270 2.33 -11.67 -26.95
C ALA A 270 3.58 -11.00 -27.54
N SER A 271 4.55 -10.67 -26.69
CA SER A 271 5.84 -10.13 -27.15
C SER A 271 6.62 -11.16 -27.95
N ARG A 272 6.61 -12.44 -27.51
CA ARG A 272 7.24 -13.53 -28.26
C ARG A 272 6.60 -13.76 -29.63
N LYS A 273 5.28 -13.59 -29.75
CA LYS A 273 4.55 -13.67 -31.04
C LYS A 273 4.96 -12.58 -32.03
N LYS A 274 5.24 -11.36 -31.54
CA LYS A 274 5.68 -10.23 -32.38
C LYS A 274 7.10 -10.43 -32.92
N LEU A 275 7.92 -11.16 -32.17
CA LEU A 275 9.29 -11.50 -32.54
C LEU A 275 9.23 -12.76 -33.40
N GLY A 276 9.45 -12.60 -34.72
CA GLY A 276 9.37 -13.70 -35.68
C GLY A 276 10.27 -14.90 -35.36
N ASP A 277 10.09 -15.98 -36.12
CA ASP A 277 10.87 -17.21 -35.96
C ASP A 277 11.43 -17.65 -37.32
N PRO A 278 12.77 -17.71 -37.52
CA PRO A 278 13.86 -17.42 -36.58
C PRO A 278 13.98 -15.92 -36.23
N MET A 279 14.46 -15.61 -35.02
CA MET A 279 14.69 -14.22 -34.62
C MET A 279 15.91 -13.63 -35.33
N ALA A 280 15.78 -12.43 -35.88
CA ALA A 280 16.93 -11.64 -36.35
C ALA A 280 17.68 -11.01 -35.15
N TYR A 281 18.96 -10.67 -35.32
CA TYR A 281 19.80 -10.06 -34.27
C TYR A 281 19.16 -8.84 -33.56
N LYS A 282 18.46 -7.97 -34.32
CA LYS A 282 17.73 -6.82 -33.75
C LYS A 282 16.56 -7.25 -32.85
N GLN A 283 15.84 -8.30 -33.24
CA GLN A 283 14.72 -8.87 -32.49
C GLN A 283 15.22 -9.61 -31.25
N GLU A 284 16.38 -10.27 -31.32
CA GLU A 284 17.02 -10.91 -30.18
C GLU A 284 17.41 -9.88 -29.11
N LYS A 285 17.95 -8.72 -29.52
CA LYS A 285 18.20 -7.61 -28.59
C LYS A 285 16.90 -7.10 -27.93
N GLN A 286 15.83 -6.95 -28.71
CA GLN A 286 14.51 -6.57 -28.16
C GLN A 286 13.99 -7.62 -27.17
N TRP A 287 14.21 -8.91 -27.45
CA TRP A 287 13.84 -9.99 -26.54
C TRP A 287 14.62 -9.91 -25.23
N MET A 288 15.92 -9.62 -25.29
CA MET A 288 16.73 -9.41 -24.08
C MET A 288 16.20 -8.25 -23.22
N GLU A 289 15.83 -7.12 -23.84
CA GLU A 289 15.23 -5.98 -23.14
C GLU A 289 13.88 -6.35 -22.48
N ILE A 290 13.06 -7.17 -23.15
CA ILE A 290 11.80 -7.67 -22.58
C ILE A 290 12.06 -8.60 -21.39
N ARG A 291 13.06 -9.49 -21.49
CA ARG A 291 13.45 -10.37 -20.38
C ARG A 291 13.93 -9.56 -19.19
N GLU A 292 14.73 -8.51 -19.41
CA GLU A 292 15.21 -7.64 -18.34
C GLU A 292 14.04 -6.93 -17.63
N LYS A 293 13.12 -6.32 -18.38
CA LYS A 293 11.90 -5.71 -17.82
C LYS A 293 11.08 -6.71 -17.01
N PHE A 294 10.88 -7.91 -17.55
CA PHE A 294 10.18 -8.99 -16.86
C PHE A 294 10.85 -9.41 -15.55
N THR A 295 12.20 -9.41 -15.49
CA THR A 295 12.91 -9.72 -14.23
C THR A 295 12.61 -8.69 -13.14
N VAL A 296 12.55 -7.40 -13.51
CA VAL A 296 12.22 -6.30 -12.60
C VAL A 296 10.77 -6.43 -12.12
N ASP A 297 9.83 -6.76 -13.00
CA ASP A 297 8.43 -6.91 -12.63
C ASP A 297 8.17 -8.13 -11.73
N ILE A 298 8.86 -9.25 -11.98
CA ILE A 298 8.85 -10.40 -11.07
C ILE A 298 9.46 -10.04 -9.71
N SER A 299 10.51 -9.23 -9.66
CA SER A 299 11.08 -8.75 -8.40
C SER A 299 10.06 -7.93 -7.59
N LYS A 300 9.33 -7.01 -8.25
CA LYS A 300 8.23 -6.26 -7.61
C LYS A 300 7.11 -7.19 -7.15
N LEU A 301 6.73 -8.17 -7.96
CA LEU A 301 5.71 -9.15 -7.60
C LEU A 301 6.13 -9.99 -6.39
N ASN A 302 7.40 -10.43 -6.34
CA ASN A 302 7.94 -11.18 -5.21
C ASN A 302 7.96 -10.37 -3.91
N LYS A 303 8.14 -9.04 -3.98
CA LYS A 303 7.96 -8.17 -2.82
C LYS A 303 6.51 -8.18 -2.32
N ARG A 304 5.52 -8.07 -3.22
CA ARG A 304 4.09 -8.18 -2.85
C ARG A 304 3.76 -9.56 -2.26
N ILE A 305 4.40 -10.62 -2.73
CA ILE A 305 4.26 -11.97 -2.13
C ILE A 305 4.79 -12.00 -0.71
N ASN A 306 5.90 -11.29 -0.40
CA ASN A 306 6.36 -11.17 0.98
C ASN A 306 5.32 -10.48 1.85
N ASP A 307 4.79 -9.34 1.41
CA ASP A 307 3.75 -8.61 2.14
C ASP A 307 2.51 -9.49 2.37
N PHE A 308 2.05 -10.19 1.33
CA PHE A 308 0.98 -11.17 1.43
C PHE A 308 1.29 -12.25 2.47
N ASN A 309 2.48 -12.86 2.45
CA ASN A 309 2.87 -13.90 3.39
C ASN A 309 2.94 -13.41 4.84
N LEU A 310 3.16 -12.11 5.06
CA LEU A 310 3.13 -11.48 6.39
C LEU A 310 1.70 -11.26 6.91
N VAL A 311 0.73 -11.00 6.02
CA VAL A 311 -0.67 -10.73 6.40
C VAL A 311 -1.52 -12.01 6.47
N VAL A 312 -1.15 -13.05 5.71
CA VAL A 312 -1.94 -14.28 5.64
C VAL A 312 -1.99 -15.01 6.98
N PRO A 313 -3.19 -15.28 7.52
CA PRO A 313 -3.33 -15.90 8.84
C PRO A 313 -3.00 -17.40 8.85
N LEU A 314 -2.98 -18.05 7.68
CA LEU A 314 -2.79 -19.51 7.54
C LEU A 314 -1.50 -19.82 6.79
N MET A 315 -0.55 -20.50 7.46
CA MET A 315 0.71 -20.97 6.87
C MET A 315 0.51 -21.76 5.57
N SER A 316 -0.56 -22.56 5.48
CA SER A 316 -0.89 -23.37 4.31
C SER A 316 -1.30 -22.57 3.07
N ARG A 317 -1.66 -21.29 3.24
CA ARG A 317 -2.09 -20.39 2.14
C ARG A 317 -1.01 -19.39 1.72
N GLN A 318 0.17 -19.45 2.32
CA GLN A 318 1.32 -18.65 1.90
C GLN A 318 1.76 -19.04 0.48
N MET A 319 2.37 -18.09 -0.21
CA MET A 319 2.83 -18.23 -1.58
C MET A 319 4.35 -18.26 -1.67
N VAL A 320 4.85 -19.05 -2.63
CA VAL A 320 6.27 -19.10 -2.96
C VAL A 320 6.57 -18.07 -4.04
N HIS A 321 7.80 -17.51 -4.01
CA HIS A 321 8.27 -16.61 -5.05
C HIS A 321 8.27 -17.26 -6.44
N PHE A 322 8.01 -16.42 -7.44
CA PHE A 322 8.13 -16.80 -8.83
C PHE A 322 9.59 -16.70 -9.27
N ARG A 323 10.07 -17.76 -9.93
CA ARG A 323 11.41 -17.81 -10.54
C ARG A 323 11.32 -17.36 -11.99
N VAL A 324 12.12 -16.37 -12.35
CA VAL A 324 12.13 -15.75 -13.69
C VAL A 324 12.33 -16.80 -14.79
N GLU A 325 13.38 -17.63 -14.67
CA GLU A 325 13.72 -18.67 -15.66
C GLU A 325 12.56 -19.62 -15.94
N LYS A 326 11.88 -20.05 -14.88
CA LYS A 326 10.78 -21.01 -14.97
C LYS A 326 9.55 -20.40 -15.66
N GLU A 327 9.31 -19.10 -15.46
CA GLU A 327 8.19 -18.41 -16.11
C GLU A 327 8.49 -18.12 -17.59
N ILE A 328 9.74 -17.78 -17.95
CA ILE A 328 10.16 -17.64 -19.35
C ILE A 328 10.00 -18.97 -20.09
N TRP A 329 10.51 -20.06 -19.52
CA TRP A 329 10.37 -21.39 -20.10
C TRP A 329 8.89 -21.74 -20.33
N ARG A 330 8.01 -21.47 -19.36
CA ARG A 330 6.56 -21.70 -19.54
C ARG A 330 5.97 -20.90 -20.68
N ALA A 331 6.38 -19.65 -20.84
CA ALA A 331 5.88 -18.80 -21.91
C ALA A 331 6.39 -19.23 -23.29
N GLU A 332 7.64 -19.69 -23.40
CA GLU A 332 8.17 -20.28 -24.62
C GLU A 332 7.42 -21.56 -25.00
N GLN A 333 7.14 -22.44 -24.03
CA GLN A 333 6.31 -23.63 -24.26
C GLN A 333 4.88 -23.26 -24.68
N ALA A 334 4.27 -22.26 -24.05
CA ALA A 334 2.95 -21.77 -24.43
C ALA A 334 2.94 -21.21 -25.87
N PHE A 335 4.01 -20.52 -26.29
CA PHE A 335 4.15 -20.05 -27.66
C PHE A 335 4.29 -21.19 -28.67
N LEU A 336 5.05 -22.25 -28.34
CA LEU A 336 5.18 -23.43 -29.21
C LEU A 336 3.83 -24.11 -29.43
N VAL A 337 3.03 -24.30 -28.38
CA VAL A 337 1.68 -24.86 -28.49
C VAL A 337 0.79 -23.99 -29.38
N LEU A 338 0.82 -22.67 -29.21
CA LEU A 338 0.04 -21.75 -30.05
C LEU A 338 0.49 -21.80 -31.53
N LYS A 339 1.77 -22.05 -31.79
CA LYS A 339 2.30 -22.24 -33.14
C LYS A 339 1.80 -23.56 -33.76
N GLU A 340 1.80 -24.64 -32.99
CA GLU A 340 1.23 -25.93 -33.41
C GLU A 340 -0.26 -25.81 -33.72
N GLU A 341 -1.03 -25.11 -32.89
CA GLU A 341 -2.45 -24.81 -33.12
C GLU A 341 -2.66 -24.00 -34.41
N MET A 342 -1.88 -22.95 -34.64
CA MET A 342 -1.96 -22.16 -35.88
C MET A 342 -1.64 -23.00 -37.12
N ASN A 343 -0.65 -23.90 -37.05
CA ASN A 343 -0.32 -24.79 -38.15
C ASN A 343 -1.42 -25.84 -38.39
N ALA A 344 -2.04 -26.36 -37.32
CA ALA A 344 -3.16 -27.30 -37.43
C ALA A 344 -4.41 -26.66 -38.06
N VAL A 345 -4.70 -25.38 -37.74
CA VAL A 345 -5.77 -24.61 -38.38
C VAL A 345 -5.48 -24.38 -39.87
N ASN A 346 -4.26 -23.98 -40.22
CA ASN A 346 -3.88 -23.81 -41.64
C ASN A 346 -3.97 -25.13 -42.44
N ASN A 347 -3.66 -26.27 -41.81
CA ASN A 347 -3.78 -27.58 -42.45
C ASN A 347 -5.25 -28.03 -42.56
N THR A 348 -6.09 -27.76 -41.56
CA THR A 348 -7.53 -28.07 -41.61
C THR A 348 -8.32 -27.17 -42.57
N GLU A 349 -7.94 -25.90 -42.76
CA GLU A 349 -8.50 -25.05 -43.81
C GLU A 349 -8.04 -25.48 -45.23
N ALA A 350 -6.89 -26.14 -45.33
CA ALA A 350 -6.44 -26.80 -46.56
C ALA A 350 -7.19 -28.12 -46.82
N ASP A 351 -7.49 -28.87 -45.77
CA ASP A 351 -8.25 -30.13 -45.82
C ASP A 351 -9.78 -29.91 -45.90
N GLU A 352 -10.36 -28.80 -45.44
CA GLU A 352 -11.79 -28.49 -45.67
C GLU A 352 -12.10 -28.15 -47.14
N LYS A 353 -11.06 -27.95 -47.97
CA LYS A 353 -11.17 -27.93 -49.43
C LYS A 353 -11.06 -29.32 -50.06
N MET A 354 -10.73 -30.35 -49.29
CA MET A 354 -10.72 -31.77 -49.68
C MET A 354 -11.31 -32.63 -48.56
N ASP A 355 -12.62 -32.86 -48.68
CA ASP A 355 -13.39 -33.95 -48.06
C ASP A 355 -14.12 -33.64 -46.74
N ASN A 356 -15.44 -33.55 -46.93
CA ASN A 356 -16.49 -33.64 -45.94
C ASN A 356 -16.49 -35.04 -45.29
N VAL A 357 -15.81 -35.19 -44.15
CA VAL A 357 -15.90 -36.40 -43.32
C VAL A 357 -16.41 -36.03 -41.93
N GLN A 358 -17.61 -36.52 -41.61
CA GLN A 358 -18.28 -36.33 -40.33
C GLN A 358 -17.47 -36.94 -39.18
N VAL A 359 -16.94 -36.11 -38.28
CA VAL A 359 -16.29 -36.56 -37.03
C VAL A 359 -17.29 -36.45 -35.88
N ASN A 360 -17.48 -37.55 -35.14
CA ASN A 360 -18.44 -37.63 -34.03
C ASN A 360 -17.98 -36.81 -32.81
N PRO A 361 -18.79 -35.85 -32.32
CA PRO A 361 -18.39 -34.88 -31.30
C PRO A 361 -18.12 -35.49 -29.91
N THR A 362 -18.69 -36.67 -29.64
CA THR A 362 -18.53 -37.39 -28.37
C THR A 362 -17.11 -37.92 -28.18
N GLU A 363 -16.41 -38.32 -29.25
CA GLU A 363 -15.05 -38.84 -29.17
C GLU A 363 -14.02 -37.73 -28.94
N VAL A 364 -14.23 -36.57 -29.57
CA VAL A 364 -13.39 -35.38 -29.38
C VAL A 364 -13.43 -34.90 -27.93
N PHE A 365 -14.63 -34.88 -27.33
CA PHE A 365 -14.82 -34.46 -25.95
C PHE A 365 -14.21 -35.45 -24.94
N LEU A 366 -14.33 -36.76 -25.20
CA LEU A 366 -13.71 -37.80 -24.35
C LEU A 366 -12.17 -37.78 -24.42
N ASN A 367 -11.61 -37.47 -25.60
CA ASN A 367 -10.17 -37.30 -25.76
C ASN A 367 -9.65 -36.04 -25.06
N LEU A 368 -10.42 -34.94 -25.09
CA LEU A 368 -10.10 -33.72 -24.34
C LEU A 368 -10.12 -33.96 -22.82
N ILE A 369 -11.11 -34.70 -22.31
CA ILE A 369 -11.20 -35.07 -20.88
C ILE A 369 -10.04 -35.99 -20.47
N LYS A 370 -9.65 -36.96 -21.31
CA LYS A 370 -8.48 -37.82 -21.07
C LYS A 370 -7.19 -37.01 -21.03
N TYR A 371 -7.04 -36.03 -21.93
CA TYR A 371 -5.88 -35.14 -21.98
C TYR A 371 -5.80 -34.25 -20.73
N LEU A 372 -6.91 -33.64 -20.30
CA LEU A 372 -6.97 -32.81 -19.08
C LEU A 372 -6.70 -33.62 -17.79
N LYS A 373 -7.10 -34.90 -17.72
CA LYS A 373 -6.73 -35.79 -16.60
C LYS A 373 -5.22 -36.05 -16.50
N LYS A 374 -4.47 -35.96 -17.61
CA LYS A 374 -3.00 -36.12 -17.62
C LYS A 374 -2.29 -34.96 -16.89
N PHE A 375 -2.86 -33.76 -16.90
CA PHE A 375 -2.31 -32.56 -16.21
C PHE A 375 -2.66 -32.49 -14.72
N ARG A 376 -3.53 -33.37 -14.21
CA ARG A 376 -4.00 -33.38 -12.81
C ARG A 376 -3.34 -34.47 -11.93
N LYS A 377 -2.16 -34.99 -12.29
CA LYS A 377 -1.39 -35.85 -11.39
C LYS A 377 -0.57 -34.98 -10.42
N PRO A 378 -0.79 -35.06 -9.09
CA PRO A 378 0.09 -34.41 -8.13
C PRO A 378 1.45 -35.13 -8.11
N ASN A 379 2.54 -34.35 -8.21
CA ASN A 379 3.92 -34.80 -8.08
C ASN A 379 4.12 -35.45 -6.68
N LYS A 380 4.03 -36.78 -6.62
CA LYS A 380 4.39 -37.61 -5.46
C LYS A 380 5.74 -38.28 -5.74
N GLN A 381 6.80 -37.51 -5.96
CA GLN A 381 8.18 -38.00 -5.89
C GLN A 381 9.06 -36.88 -5.36
N ASN A 382 9.26 -36.89 -4.04
CA ASN A 382 10.40 -36.36 -3.29
C ASN A 382 10.14 -36.69 -1.81
N LYS A 383 10.37 -37.96 -1.48
CA LYS A 383 10.58 -38.50 -0.14
C LYS A 383 11.55 -39.66 -0.31
N GLU A 384 12.83 -39.34 -0.25
CA GLU A 384 13.84 -40.11 0.48
C GLU A 384 14.65 -39.11 1.31
#